data_AF-A0A0F2R3Y9-F1
#
_entry.id   AF-A0A0F2R3Y9-F1
#
_cell.length_a   1.000
_cell.length_b   1.000
_cell.length_c   1.000
_cell.angle_alpha   90.00
_cell.angle_beta   90.00
_cell.angle_gamma   90.00
#
_symmetry.space_group_name_H-M   'P 1'
#
loop_
_entity.id
_entity.type
_entity.pdbx_description
1 polymer ?
#
loop_
_entity_poly.entity_id
_entity_poly.type
_entity_poly.pdbx_seq_one_letter_code
_entity_poly.pdbx_strand_id
1 'polypeptide(L)'
;MRRKMILFVILSLMGVTSSSAGDLLAPIYPGAVSFGSDRPGHFLTKDSFEQVKKFYAGDKGPATSEKNHKELGRSVFFQYMSAADVHKYDPVGSAIGVHVTVKSTEMLAGEPESSLPVVGDILGRIKMLMMRQNNPNMDAYHKLVNQYRHLSGWYFPLSDKRDASGRLMSMDKVVVALCEQGPSEETSRHAMEAMTKKAEDLMMQGRQREALEILQNVGQAAQNEYARATGSDGIEKWKACLEQLKEHGYPTQIEIALDPSHRSSQSN
;
A
#
# COMPACT_ATOMS: atom_id res chain seq x y z
N MET A 1 -38.42 -14.57 36.32
CA MET A 1 -38.62 -13.57 35.23
C MET A 1 -37.45 -13.66 34.26
N ARG A 2 -37.65 -14.27 33.09
CA ARG A 2 -36.63 -14.47 32.05
C ARG A 2 -36.71 -13.31 31.05
N ARG A 3 -35.68 -12.46 30.97
CA ARG A 3 -35.59 -11.39 29.96
C ARG A 3 -35.07 -11.98 28.66
N LYS A 4 -35.90 -11.91 27.61
CA LYS A 4 -35.59 -12.27 26.23
C LYS A 4 -34.59 -11.25 25.68
N MET A 5 -33.41 -11.72 25.27
CA MET A 5 -32.40 -10.93 24.58
C MET A 5 -32.77 -10.92 23.09
N ILE A 6 -33.24 -9.77 22.60
CA ILE A 6 -33.62 -9.57 21.20
C ILE A 6 -32.35 -9.32 20.38
N LEU A 7 -32.14 -10.20 19.41
CA LEU A 7 -31.07 -10.16 18.41
C LEU A 7 -31.32 -8.98 17.45
N PHE A 8 -30.52 -7.92 17.54
CA PHE A 8 -30.50 -6.84 16.55
C PHE A 8 -29.62 -7.28 15.37
N VAL A 9 -30.26 -7.81 14.32
CA VAL A 9 -29.62 -8.00 13.01
C VAL A 9 -29.51 -6.63 12.36
N ILE A 10 -28.36 -5.99 12.48
CA ILE A 10 -28.03 -4.79 11.73
C ILE A 10 -27.61 -5.26 10.33
N LEU A 11 -28.59 -5.29 9.43
CA LEU A 11 -28.40 -5.46 7.99
C LEU A 11 -27.81 -4.15 7.45
N SER A 12 -26.48 -4.01 7.55
CA SER A 12 -25.76 -2.92 6.89
C SER A 12 -25.85 -3.13 5.38
N LEU A 13 -26.87 -2.54 4.75
CA LEU A 13 -26.85 -2.23 3.32
C LEU A 13 -25.63 -1.33 3.09
N MET A 14 -24.50 -1.93 2.72
CA MET A 14 -23.47 -1.20 2.01
C MET A 14 -24.10 -0.78 0.69
N GLY A 15 -24.41 0.52 0.61
CA GLY A 15 -24.86 1.15 -0.61
C GLY A 15 -23.87 0.83 -1.72
N VAL A 16 -24.31 -0.02 -2.65
CA VAL A 16 -23.64 -0.23 -3.92
C VAL A 16 -23.74 1.10 -4.64
N THR A 17 -22.72 1.94 -4.49
CA THR A 17 -22.51 3.10 -5.35
C THR A 17 -22.40 2.55 -6.77
N SER A 18 -23.48 2.71 -7.52
CA SER A 18 -23.58 2.40 -8.94
C SER A 18 -22.74 3.43 -9.68
N SER A 19 -21.42 3.33 -9.58
CA SER A 19 -20.54 3.92 -10.58
C SER A 19 -20.94 3.31 -11.91
N SER A 20 -21.12 4.14 -12.92
CA SER A 20 -21.57 3.71 -14.24
C SER A 20 -20.60 2.68 -14.81
N ALA A 21 -20.89 1.41 -14.61
CA ALA A 21 -20.21 0.26 -15.20
C ALA A 21 -20.40 0.20 -16.73
N GLY A 22 -20.95 1.25 -17.35
CA GLY A 22 -21.29 1.32 -18.77
C GLY A 22 -20.08 1.41 -19.70
N ASP A 23 -18.91 1.78 -19.20
CA ASP A 23 -17.73 2.00 -20.05
C ASP A 23 -16.73 0.83 -20.02
N LEU A 24 -17.02 -0.27 -19.31
CA LEU A 24 -16.10 -1.41 -19.20
C LEU A 24 -16.59 -2.60 -20.03
N LEU A 25 -15.64 -3.28 -20.69
CA LEU A 25 -15.97 -4.43 -21.53
C LEU A 25 -16.36 -5.69 -20.76
N ALA A 26 -16.07 -5.74 -19.46
CA ALA A 26 -16.31 -6.89 -18.61
C ALA A 26 -16.90 -6.44 -17.27
N PRO A 27 -17.67 -7.32 -16.59
CA PRO A 27 -18.13 -7.03 -15.24
C PRO A 27 -16.94 -6.92 -14.27
N ILE A 28 -17.03 -5.98 -13.34
CA ILE A 28 -16.05 -5.84 -12.26
C ILE A 28 -16.17 -7.06 -11.33
N TYR A 29 -15.04 -7.67 -10.98
CA TYR A 29 -14.99 -8.78 -10.02
C TYR A 29 -15.61 -8.37 -8.67
N PRO A 30 -16.51 -9.18 -8.08
CA PRO A 30 -17.17 -8.85 -6.81
C PRO A 30 -16.18 -8.57 -5.68
N GLY A 31 -16.38 -7.46 -4.97
CA GLY A 31 -15.51 -7.05 -3.86
C GLY A 31 -14.15 -6.47 -4.27
N ALA A 32 -13.88 -6.33 -5.58
CA ALA A 32 -12.70 -5.60 -6.03
C ALA A 32 -12.84 -4.10 -5.76
N VAL A 33 -11.73 -3.45 -5.42
CA VAL A 33 -11.64 -2.00 -5.22
C VAL A 33 -10.95 -1.34 -6.41
N SER A 34 -11.31 -0.09 -6.73
CA SER A 34 -10.60 0.67 -7.75
C SER A 34 -9.15 0.93 -7.32
N PHE A 35 -8.22 0.86 -8.27
CA PHE A 35 -6.82 1.23 -8.02
C PHE A 35 -6.67 2.73 -7.74
N GLY A 36 -7.50 3.57 -8.38
CA GLY A 36 -7.40 5.02 -8.34
C GLY A 36 -8.13 5.64 -9.54
N SER A 37 -8.53 6.91 -9.42
CA SER A 37 -9.27 7.63 -10.46
C SER A 37 -8.43 7.96 -11.70
N ASP A 38 -7.10 7.96 -11.58
CA ASP A 38 -6.13 8.18 -12.66
C ASP A 38 -5.91 6.93 -13.53
N ARG A 39 -6.38 5.77 -13.07
CA ARG A 39 -6.25 4.47 -13.75
C ARG A 39 -7.60 3.78 -13.90
N PRO A 40 -8.50 4.34 -14.73
CA PRO A 40 -9.80 3.71 -14.99
C PRO A 40 -9.58 2.30 -15.55
N GLY A 41 -10.44 1.35 -15.15
CA GLY A 41 -10.33 -0.05 -15.54
C GLY A 41 -9.36 -0.89 -14.70
N HIS A 42 -8.56 -0.29 -13.81
CA HIS A 42 -7.72 -1.05 -12.89
C HIS A 42 -8.39 -1.27 -11.53
N PHE A 43 -8.45 -2.52 -11.11
CA PHE A 43 -9.06 -2.98 -9.87
C PHE A 43 -8.13 -3.91 -9.11
N LEU A 44 -8.33 -4.00 -7.80
CA LEU A 44 -7.54 -4.80 -6.88
C LEU A 44 -8.46 -5.67 -6.02
N THR A 45 -8.05 -6.91 -5.72
CA THR A 45 -8.83 -7.80 -4.85
C THR A 45 -7.95 -8.61 -3.89
N LYS A 46 -8.51 -8.91 -2.72
CA LYS A 46 -7.90 -9.76 -1.68
C LYS A 46 -7.97 -11.24 -2.04
N ASP A 47 -8.83 -11.60 -3.00
CA ASP A 47 -8.98 -12.96 -3.46
C ASP A 47 -7.77 -13.42 -4.29
N SER A 48 -7.57 -14.73 -4.31
CA SER A 48 -6.46 -15.36 -5.02
C SER A 48 -6.63 -15.27 -6.54
N PHE A 49 -5.50 -15.32 -7.25
CA PHE A 49 -5.45 -15.40 -8.71
C PHE A 49 -6.38 -16.46 -9.29
N GLU A 50 -6.43 -17.65 -8.68
CA GLU A 50 -7.28 -18.76 -9.18
C GLU A 50 -8.77 -18.47 -9.05
N GLN A 51 -9.20 -17.82 -7.96
CA GLN A 51 -10.60 -17.43 -7.78
C GLN A 51 -11.03 -16.41 -8.83
N VAL A 52 -10.20 -15.39 -9.05
CA VAL A 52 -10.47 -14.34 -10.04
C VAL A 52 -10.43 -14.90 -11.46
N LYS A 53 -9.44 -15.74 -11.77
CA LYS A 53 -9.35 -16.46 -13.06
C LYS A 53 -10.60 -17.30 -13.30
N LYS A 54 -11.06 -18.06 -12.31
CA LYS A 54 -12.27 -18.89 -12.42
C LYS A 54 -13.53 -18.06 -12.65
N PHE A 55 -13.64 -16.89 -12.03
CA PHE A 55 -14.77 -15.98 -12.25
C PHE A 55 -14.87 -15.56 -13.72
N TYR A 56 -13.80 -15.01 -14.30
CA TYR A 56 -13.81 -14.57 -15.70
C TYR A 56 -13.89 -15.74 -16.68
N ALA A 57 -13.37 -16.91 -16.32
CA ALA A 57 -13.54 -18.12 -17.10
C ALA A 57 -15.00 -18.60 -17.13
N GLY A 58 -15.78 -18.32 -16.09
CA GLY A 58 -17.21 -18.63 -16.05
C GLY A 58 -18.04 -17.78 -17.00
N ASP A 59 -17.62 -16.55 -17.29
CA ASP A 59 -18.29 -15.64 -18.23
C ASP A 59 -17.85 -15.88 -19.68
N LYS A 60 -16.54 -15.97 -19.94
CA LYS A 60 -15.98 -16.03 -21.31
C LYS A 60 -15.45 -17.38 -21.77
N GLY A 61 -15.39 -18.37 -20.89
CA GLY A 61 -14.71 -19.62 -21.16
C GLY A 61 -13.20 -19.55 -20.86
N PRO A 62 -12.40 -20.50 -21.37
CA PRO A 62 -10.99 -20.59 -21.00
C PRO A 62 -10.22 -19.33 -21.40
N ALA A 63 -9.17 -19.04 -20.62
CA ALA A 63 -8.29 -17.92 -20.91
C ALA A 63 -7.65 -18.03 -22.30
N THR A 64 -7.55 -16.90 -23.00
CA THR A 64 -6.91 -16.81 -24.31
C THR A 64 -5.40 -16.99 -24.20
N SER A 65 -4.80 -16.51 -23.11
CA SER A 65 -3.41 -16.78 -22.79
C SER A 65 -3.16 -16.79 -21.29
N GLU A 66 -2.17 -17.57 -20.87
CA GLU A 66 -1.68 -17.61 -19.49
C GLU A 66 -0.16 -17.61 -19.53
N LYS A 67 0.46 -16.73 -18.73
CA LYS A 67 1.91 -16.64 -18.57
C LYS A 67 2.25 -16.89 -17.11
N ASN A 68 3.23 -17.75 -16.88
CA ASN A 68 3.78 -18.02 -15.56
C ASN A 68 5.30 -17.82 -15.63
N HIS A 69 5.76 -16.65 -15.19
CA HIS A 69 7.17 -16.30 -15.16
C HIS A 69 7.63 -16.28 -13.72
N LYS A 70 8.68 -17.04 -13.39
CA LYS A 70 9.22 -17.07 -12.02
C LYS A 70 9.54 -15.68 -11.48
N GLU A 71 10.08 -14.81 -12.33
CA GLU A 71 10.45 -13.45 -11.93
C GLU A 71 9.27 -12.46 -12.04
N LEU A 72 8.45 -12.52 -13.09
CA LEU A 72 7.43 -11.48 -13.33
C LEU A 72 6.09 -11.80 -12.65
N GLY A 73 5.92 -13.03 -12.18
CA GLY A 73 4.68 -13.53 -11.58
C GLY A 73 3.79 -14.21 -12.60
N ARG A 74 2.48 -14.22 -12.32
CA ARG A 74 1.49 -14.91 -13.15
C ARG A 74 0.53 -13.90 -13.73
N SER A 75 0.19 -14.07 -15.00
CA SER A 75 -0.85 -13.29 -15.66
C SER A 75 -1.71 -14.18 -16.54
N VAL A 76 -2.97 -13.81 -16.66
CA VAL A 76 -3.92 -14.48 -17.55
C VAL A 76 -4.74 -13.41 -18.26
N PHE A 77 -5.01 -13.65 -19.55
CA PHE A 77 -5.80 -12.76 -20.38
C PHE A 77 -7.06 -13.46 -20.88
N PHE A 78 -8.18 -12.77 -20.75
CA PHE A 78 -9.48 -13.15 -21.30
C PHE A 78 -9.87 -12.12 -22.36
N GLN A 79 -10.00 -12.56 -23.61
CA GLN A 79 -10.42 -11.69 -24.69
C GLN A 79 -11.94 -11.46 -24.65
N TYR A 80 -12.36 -10.19 -24.61
CA TYR A 80 -13.78 -9.80 -24.65
C TYR A 80 -14.18 -9.23 -26.02
N MET A 81 -13.23 -8.64 -26.74
CA MET A 81 -13.44 -8.13 -28.08
C MET A 81 -12.26 -8.52 -28.98
N SER A 82 -12.55 -9.00 -30.19
CA SER A 82 -11.53 -9.43 -31.14
C SER A 82 -10.80 -8.22 -31.76
N ALA A 83 -9.57 -8.41 -32.22
CA ALA A 83 -8.83 -7.37 -32.93
C ALA A 83 -9.61 -6.83 -34.15
N ALA A 84 -10.36 -7.69 -34.84
CA ALA A 84 -11.21 -7.28 -35.97
C ALA A 84 -12.39 -6.40 -35.54
N ASP A 85 -12.97 -6.65 -34.36
CA ASP A 85 -14.04 -5.82 -33.82
C ASP A 85 -13.51 -4.51 -33.25
N VAL A 86 -12.34 -4.52 -32.62
CA VAL A 86 -11.65 -3.30 -32.16
C VAL A 86 -11.29 -2.41 -33.32
N HIS A 87 -10.84 -2.96 -34.45
CA HIS A 87 -10.49 -2.19 -35.65
C HIS A 87 -11.64 -1.31 -36.18
N LYS A 88 -12.90 -1.65 -35.87
CA LYS A 88 -14.08 -0.82 -36.20
C LYS A 88 -14.09 0.51 -35.45
N TYR A 89 -13.40 0.60 -34.32
CA TYR A 89 -13.37 1.76 -33.41
C TYR A 89 -11.97 2.34 -33.22
N ASP A 90 -10.92 1.52 -33.30
CA ASP A 90 -9.51 1.91 -33.15
C ASP A 90 -8.64 1.15 -34.19
N PRO A 91 -8.08 1.84 -35.19
CA PRO A 91 -7.32 1.21 -36.27
C PRO A 91 -6.04 0.50 -35.81
N VAL A 92 -5.58 0.72 -34.57
CA VAL A 92 -4.36 0.10 -34.01
C VAL A 92 -4.53 -1.39 -33.67
N GLY A 93 -5.77 -1.91 -33.62
CA GLY A 93 -6.06 -3.33 -33.87
C GLY A 93 -5.56 -4.36 -32.84
N SER A 94 -5.49 -4.02 -31.56
CA SER A 94 -5.22 -4.99 -30.49
C SER A 94 -6.50 -5.65 -29.99
N ALA A 95 -6.48 -6.94 -29.67
CA ALA A 95 -7.54 -7.57 -28.90
C ALA A 95 -7.59 -6.95 -27.49
N ILE A 96 -8.80 -6.74 -26.96
CA ILE A 96 -9.00 -6.10 -25.65
C ILE A 96 -9.90 -6.96 -24.77
N GLY A 97 -9.71 -6.85 -23.46
CA GLY A 97 -10.44 -7.66 -22.50
C GLY A 97 -9.91 -7.49 -21.09
N VAL A 98 -9.81 -8.60 -20.37
CA VAL A 98 -9.46 -8.62 -18.95
C VAL A 98 -8.10 -9.26 -18.74
N HIS A 99 -7.19 -8.53 -18.12
CA HIS A 99 -5.93 -9.05 -17.60
C HIS A 99 -6.03 -9.24 -16.09
N VAL A 100 -5.72 -10.44 -15.60
CA VAL A 100 -5.58 -10.72 -14.17
C VAL A 100 -4.10 -11.00 -13.90
N THR A 101 -3.52 -10.35 -12.90
CA THR A 101 -2.08 -10.41 -12.64
C THR A 101 -1.77 -10.51 -11.15
N VAL A 102 -0.78 -11.34 -10.81
CA VAL A 102 -0.09 -11.37 -9.51
C VAL A 102 1.41 -11.19 -9.74
N LYS A 103 2.09 -10.38 -8.93
CA LYS A 103 3.55 -10.23 -9.03
C LYS A 103 4.25 -11.41 -8.37
N SER A 104 5.45 -11.73 -8.84
CA SER A 104 6.29 -12.69 -8.13
C SER A 104 6.85 -12.09 -6.85
N THR A 105 7.08 -12.96 -5.87
CA THR A 105 7.87 -12.66 -4.66
C THR A 105 9.33 -13.10 -4.79
N GLU A 106 9.71 -13.72 -5.91
CA GLU A 106 11.05 -14.30 -6.14
C GLU A 106 12.07 -13.30 -6.72
N MET A 107 11.62 -12.19 -7.35
CA MET A 107 12.52 -11.11 -7.80
C MET A 107 13.39 -10.51 -6.69
N LEU A 108 13.08 -10.79 -5.43
CA LEU A 108 13.80 -10.27 -4.27
C LEU A 108 15.16 -10.96 -4.00
N ALA A 109 15.51 -12.03 -4.74
CA ALA A 109 16.68 -12.85 -4.40
C ALA A 109 18.01 -12.44 -5.07
N GLY A 110 18.04 -11.43 -5.94
CA GLY A 110 19.26 -11.09 -6.70
C GLY A 110 19.36 -9.68 -7.29
N GLU A 111 18.35 -8.82 -7.15
CA GLU A 111 18.40 -7.42 -7.57
C GLU A 111 19.00 -6.52 -6.47
N PRO A 112 19.70 -5.42 -6.82
CA PRO A 112 20.26 -4.49 -5.84
C PRO A 112 19.17 -3.90 -4.93
N GLU A 113 19.50 -3.70 -3.65
CA GLU A 113 18.57 -3.23 -2.61
C GLU A 113 17.83 -1.91 -2.97
N SER A 114 18.32 -1.13 -3.94
CA SER A 114 17.72 0.14 -4.37
C SER A 114 16.46 0.01 -5.25
N SER A 115 16.11 -1.19 -5.74
CA SER A 115 14.87 -1.45 -6.49
C SER A 115 13.84 -2.23 -5.67
N LEU A 116 14.07 -2.41 -4.37
CA LEU A 116 13.18 -3.16 -3.51
C LEU A 116 11.85 -2.43 -3.31
N PRO A 117 10.73 -3.16 -3.29
CA PRO A 117 9.45 -2.62 -2.83
C PRO A 117 9.55 -2.19 -1.35
N VAL A 118 8.71 -1.24 -0.94
CA VAL A 118 8.54 -0.68 0.42
C VAL A 118 8.75 -1.69 1.57
N VAL A 119 8.29 -2.93 1.40
CA VAL A 119 8.42 -4.01 2.39
C VAL A 119 9.89 -4.36 2.68
N GLY A 120 10.75 -4.39 1.64
CA GLY A 120 12.17 -4.65 1.76
C GLY A 120 12.88 -3.61 2.61
N ASP A 121 12.58 -2.33 2.40
CA ASP A 121 13.12 -1.22 3.19
C ASP A 121 12.75 -1.34 4.67
N ILE A 122 11.49 -1.67 4.97
CA ILE A 122 11.02 -1.87 6.34
C ILE A 122 11.76 -3.04 7.00
N LEU A 123 11.87 -4.18 6.32
CA LEU A 123 12.60 -5.34 6.84
C LEU A 123 14.09 -5.03 7.04
N GLY A 124 14.72 -4.29 6.11
CA GLY A 124 16.09 -3.81 6.23
C GLY A 124 16.29 -2.93 7.46
N ARG A 125 15.35 -2.00 7.73
CA ARG A 125 15.37 -1.17 8.95
C ARG A 125 15.25 -2.02 10.22
N ILE A 126 14.33 -2.99 10.25
CA ILE A 126 14.20 -3.91 11.40
C ILE A 126 15.49 -4.69 11.61
N LYS A 127 16.12 -5.20 10.54
CA LYS A 127 17.42 -5.90 10.62
C LYS A 127 18.49 -5.02 11.26
N MET A 128 18.62 -3.77 10.80
CA MET A 128 19.58 -2.82 11.36
C MET A 128 19.34 -2.57 12.85
N LEU A 129 18.08 -2.40 13.26
CA LEU A 129 17.70 -2.20 14.66
C LEU A 129 18.05 -3.42 15.53
N MET A 130 17.75 -4.63 15.04
CA MET A 130 18.08 -5.87 15.74
C MET A 130 19.59 -6.08 15.88
N MET A 131 20.38 -5.70 14.86
CA MET A 131 21.85 -5.77 14.89
C MET A 131 22.49 -4.84 15.92
N ARG A 132 21.82 -3.74 16.27
CA ARG A 132 22.30 -2.78 17.27
C ARG A 132 22.03 -3.22 18.70
N GLN A 133 21.19 -4.23 18.91
CA GLN A 133 20.96 -4.80 20.24
C GLN A 133 22.16 -5.66 20.65
N ASN A 134 22.52 -5.66 21.93
CA ASN A 134 23.66 -6.44 22.47
C ASN A 134 23.56 -7.96 22.23
N ASN A 135 22.41 -8.47 21.75
CA ASN A 135 22.22 -9.87 21.36
C ASN A 135 21.29 -9.97 20.13
N PRO A 136 21.82 -9.91 18.90
CA PRO A 136 21.01 -9.92 17.69
C PRO A 136 20.30 -11.27 17.49
N ASN A 137 18.97 -11.26 17.56
CA ASN A 137 18.15 -12.46 17.36
C ASN A 137 17.82 -12.68 15.87
N MET A 138 18.76 -13.26 15.12
CA MET A 138 18.58 -13.48 13.68
C MET A 138 17.49 -14.50 13.33
N ASP A 139 17.19 -15.44 14.22
CA ASP A 139 16.10 -16.39 14.00
C ASP A 139 14.74 -15.68 14.04
N ALA A 140 14.56 -14.73 14.96
CA ALA A 140 13.35 -13.89 14.98
C ALA A 140 13.25 -13.03 13.71
N TYR A 141 14.36 -12.51 13.21
CA TYR A 141 14.39 -11.76 11.95
C TYR A 141 13.97 -12.64 10.76
N HIS A 142 14.55 -13.84 10.61
CA HIS A 142 14.19 -14.75 9.51
C HIS A 142 12.72 -15.19 9.57
N LYS A 143 12.17 -15.43 10.77
CA LYS A 143 10.73 -15.69 10.95
C LYS A 143 9.89 -14.52 10.45
N LEU A 144 10.29 -13.29 10.78
CA LEU A 144 9.61 -12.08 10.33
C LEU A 144 9.66 -11.94 8.80
N VAL A 145 10.84 -12.14 8.18
CA VAL A 145 10.99 -12.12 6.72
C VAL A 145 10.06 -13.14 6.08
N ASN A 146 10.03 -14.38 6.57
CA ASN A 146 9.14 -15.41 6.03
C ASN A 146 7.66 -15.05 6.19
N GLN A 147 7.30 -14.41 7.30
CA GLN A 147 5.94 -13.97 7.56
C GLN A 147 5.49 -12.88 6.57
N TYR A 148 6.34 -11.90 6.24
CA TYR A 148 5.90 -10.72 5.47
C TYR A 148 6.46 -10.62 4.05
N ARG A 149 7.40 -11.49 3.62
CA ARG A 149 8.01 -11.43 2.28
C ARG A 149 6.98 -11.41 1.15
N HIS A 150 5.82 -12.02 1.35
CA HIS A 150 4.78 -12.09 0.34
C HIS A 150 4.14 -10.72 0.02
N LEU A 151 4.17 -9.78 0.97
CA LEU A 151 3.65 -8.42 0.78
C LEU A 151 4.39 -7.65 -0.32
N SER A 152 5.63 -8.02 -0.63
CA SER A 152 6.41 -7.43 -1.72
C SER A 152 5.77 -7.62 -3.10
N GLY A 153 4.99 -8.69 -3.27
CA GLY A 153 4.27 -8.99 -4.50
C GLY A 153 2.87 -8.39 -4.56
N TRP A 154 2.46 -7.63 -3.54
CA TRP A 154 1.12 -7.07 -3.47
C TRP A 154 1.03 -5.70 -4.16
N TYR A 155 -0.19 -5.32 -4.51
CA TYR A 155 -0.56 -4.05 -5.09
C TYR A 155 -1.21 -3.17 -4.02
N PHE A 156 -1.05 -1.87 -4.13
CA PHE A 156 -1.60 -0.91 -3.19
C PHE A 156 -2.38 0.15 -3.96
N PRO A 157 -3.62 0.47 -3.56
CA PRO A 157 -4.40 1.50 -4.23
C PRO A 157 -3.77 2.87 -3.98
N LEU A 158 -4.16 3.84 -4.79
CA LEU A 158 -3.87 5.25 -4.52
C LEU A 158 -4.70 5.75 -3.34
N SER A 159 -4.07 6.57 -2.52
CA SER A 159 -4.69 7.32 -1.44
C SER A 159 -5.14 8.70 -1.92
N ASP A 160 -5.84 9.43 -1.05
CA ASP A 160 -6.16 10.84 -1.20
C ASP A 160 -4.98 11.79 -0.90
N LYS A 161 -3.93 11.27 -0.26
CA LYS A 161 -2.72 12.04 0.05
C LYS A 161 -1.88 12.29 -1.19
N ARG A 162 -1.23 13.45 -1.23
CA ARG A 162 -0.38 13.89 -2.32
C ARG A 162 1.07 14.03 -1.88
N ASP A 163 1.99 13.69 -2.78
CA ASP A 163 3.41 13.94 -2.59
C ASP A 163 3.76 15.42 -2.82
N ALA A 164 5.03 15.78 -2.63
CA ALA A 164 5.52 17.15 -2.81
C ALA A 164 5.34 17.69 -4.24
N SER A 165 5.14 16.82 -5.24
CA SER A 165 4.84 17.19 -6.62
C SER A 165 3.34 17.26 -6.92
N GLY A 166 2.49 17.09 -5.91
CA GLY A 166 1.04 17.12 -6.03
C GLY A 166 0.44 15.84 -6.61
N ARG A 167 1.20 14.75 -6.78
CA ARG A 167 0.70 13.47 -7.30
C ARG A 167 0.11 12.62 -6.18
N LEU A 168 -0.97 11.88 -6.46
CA LEU A 168 -1.56 10.96 -5.49
C LEU A 168 -0.55 9.89 -5.10
N MET A 169 -0.46 9.61 -3.80
CA MET A 169 0.46 8.62 -3.26
C MET A 169 -0.22 7.25 -3.20
N SER A 170 0.54 6.21 -3.53
CA SER A 170 0.12 4.83 -3.26
C SER A 170 0.08 4.56 -1.75
N MET A 171 -0.83 3.70 -1.31
CA MET A 171 -1.10 3.47 0.12
C MET A 171 0.11 2.89 0.87
N ASP A 172 0.96 2.11 0.20
CA ASP A 172 2.23 1.65 0.77
C ASP A 172 3.16 2.82 1.16
N LYS A 173 3.29 3.83 0.30
CA LYS A 173 4.07 5.04 0.59
C LYS A 173 3.45 5.86 1.71
N VAL A 174 2.11 5.92 1.78
CA VAL A 174 1.43 6.59 2.89
C VAL A 174 1.71 5.90 4.22
N VAL A 175 1.59 4.57 4.26
CA VAL A 175 1.88 3.79 5.46
C VAL A 175 3.34 3.98 5.88
N VAL A 176 4.29 3.93 4.94
CA VAL A 176 5.71 4.19 5.26
C VAL A 176 5.91 5.59 5.81
N ALA A 177 5.35 6.63 5.18
CA ALA A 177 5.51 8.01 5.64
C ALA A 177 4.97 8.19 7.08
N LEU A 178 3.81 7.60 7.39
CA LEU A 178 3.26 7.58 8.75
C LEU A 178 4.17 6.84 9.73
N CYS A 179 4.79 5.77 9.27
CA CYS A 179 5.76 4.99 10.02
C CYS A 179 7.10 5.69 10.20
N GLU A 180 7.52 6.56 9.29
CA GLU A 180 8.70 7.38 9.50
C GLU A 180 8.40 8.44 10.56
N GLN A 181 7.31 9.18 10.36
CA GLN A 181 6.85 10.24 11.27
C GLN A 181 6.53 9.73 12.68
N GLY A 182 6.09 8.48 12.83
CA GLY A 182 5.68 7.96 14.14
C GLY A 182 4.52 8.74 14.78
N PRO A 183 3.99 8.25 15.91
CA PRO A 183 2.84 8.87 16.56
C PRO A 183 3.18 10.16 17.32
N SER A 184 4.46 10.48 17.51
CA SER A 184 4.90 11.62 18.34
C SER A 184 5.76 12.65 17.64
N GLU A 185 6.32 12.43 16.44
CA GLU A 185 7.40 13.30 15.95
C GLU A 185 6.93 14.72 15.65
N GLU A 186 5.69 14.94 15.21
CA GLU A 186 5.16 16.29 15.02
C GLU A 186 4.91 17.00 16.36
N THR A 187 4.38 16.28 17.36
CA THR A 187 4.18 16.80 18.73
C THR A 187 5.50 17.01 19.46
N SER A 188 6.45 16.08 19.33
CA SER A 188 7.81 16.14 19.87
C SER A 188 8.58 17.27 19.21
N ARG A 189 8.49 17.42 17.88
CA ARG A 189 9.13 18.51 17.13
C ARG A 189 8.58 19.86 17.56
N HIS A 190 7.25 20.01 17.65
CA HIS A 190 6.66 21.26 18.15
C HIS A 190 7.03 21.54 19.60
N ALA A 191 7.09 20.52 20.46
CA ALA A 191 7.54 20.68 21.83
C ALA A 191 9.03 21.08 21.91
N MET A 192 9.88 20.49 21.06
CA MET A 192 11.30 20.83 20.95
C MET A 192 11.52 22.23 20.37
N GLU A 193 10.77 22.62 19.35
CA GLU A 193 10.78 23.97 18.77
C GLU A 193 10.37 25.00 19.82
N ALA A 194 9.28 24.73 20.57
CA ALA A 194 8.82 25.61 21.65
C ALA A 194 9.85 25.73 22.78
N MET A 195 10.49 24.62 23.16
CA MET A 195 11.55 24.63 24.19
C MET A 195 12.81 25.34 23.72
N THR A 196 13.22 25.14 22.46
CA THR A 196 14.37 25.83 21.85
C THR A 196 14.12 27.33 21.80
N LYS A 197 12.94 27.75 21.32
CA LYS A 197 12.54 29.16 21.29
C LYS A 197 12.53 29.79 22.68
N LYS A 198 12.02 29.06 23.68
CA LYS A 198 12.05 29.53 25.08
C LYS A 198 13.47 29.68 25.61
N ALA A 199 14.39 28.79 25.24
CA ALA A 199 15.80 28.93 25.59
C ALA A 199 16.43 30.16 24.94
N GLU A 200 16.16 30.42 23.66
CA GLU A 200 16.61 31.62 22.94
C GLU A 200 16.10 32.91 23.61
N ASP A 201 14.81 32.95 23.97
CA ASP A 201 14.21 34.09 24.69
C ASP A 201 14.90 34.35 26.05
N LEU A 202 15.21 33.29 26.80
CA LEU A 202 15.93 33.38 28.07
C LEU A 202 17.37 33.87 27.88
N MET A 203 18.05 33.45 26.81
CA MET A 203 19.38 33.95 26.48
C MET A 203 19.38 35.45 26.16
N MET A 204 18.38 35.92 25.39
CA MET A 204 18.21 37.36 25.09
C MET A 204 17.92 38.19 26.34
N GLN A 205 17.27 37.60 27.35
CA GLN A 205 16.99 38.23 28.65
C GLN A 205 18.17 38.18 29.63
N GLY A 206 19.32 37.63 29.25
CA GLY A 206 20.49 37.46 30.13
C GLY A 206 20.36 36.30 31.13
N ARG A 207 19.31 35.47 31.03
CA ARG A 207 19.04 34.32 31.92
C ARG A 207 19.71 33.05 31.40
N GLN A 208 21.03 33.12 31.18
CA GLN A 208 21.80 32.08 30.50
C GLN A 208 21.74 30.70 31.18
N ARG A 209 21.75 30.66 32.52
CA ARG A 209 21.71 29.39 33.27
C ARG A 209 20.42 28.60 33.02
N GLU A 210 19.29 29.28 33.03
CA GLU A 210 17.99 28.64 32.78
C GLU A 210 17.84 28.20 31.32
N ALA A 211 18.37 28.99 30.38
CA ALA A 211 18.41 28.59 28.98
C ALA A 211 19.21 27.30 28.76
N LEU A 212 20.38 27.18 29.41
CA LEU A 212 21.21 25.98 29.34
C LEU A 212 20.52 24.74 29.94
N GLU A 213 19.81 24.89 31.06
CA GLU A 213 19.01 23.80 31.64
C GLU A 213 17.91 23.33 30.68
N ILE A 214 17.23 24.25 29.98
CA ILE A 214 16.23 23.89 28.97
C ILE A 214 16.90 23.16 27.79
N LEU A 215 18.01 23.66 27.26
CA LEU A 215 18.71 23.02 26.14
C LEU A 215 19.23 21.63 26.51
N GLN A 216 19.70 21.43 27.75
CA GLN A 216 20.12 20.13 28.24
C GLN A 216 18.94 19.15 28.31
N ASN A 217 17.78 19.62 28.79
CA ASN A 217 16.54 18.82 28.80
C ASN A 217 16.07 18.47 27.38
N VAL A 218 16.17 19.39 26.42
CA VAL A 218 15.88 19.13 25.00
C VAL A 218 16.84 18.08 24.44
N GLY A 219 18.13 18.21 24.70
CA GLY A 219 19.14 17.24 24.27
C GLY A 219 18.90 15.84 24.84
N GLN A 220 18.52 15.74 26.12
CA GLN A 220 18.22 14.46 26.76
C GLN A 220 16.89 13.86 26.26
N ALA A 221 15.88 14.68 25.99
CA ALA A 221 14.64 14.24 25.34
C ALA A 221 14.92 13.69 23.93
N ALA A 222 15.75 14.38 23.13
CA ALA A 222 16.19 13.94 21.81
C ALA A 222 16.91 12.59 21.87
N GLN A 223 17.83 12.44 22.82
CA GLN A 223 18.56 11.19 23.02
C GLN A 223 17.64 10.04 23.44
N ASN A 224 16.66 10.30 24.31
CA ASN A 224 15.68 9.30 24.73
C ASN A 224 14.75 8.90 23.57
N GLU A 225 14.33 9.84 22.73
CA GLU A 225 13.52 9.57 21.54
C GLU A 225 14.32 8.80 20.49
N TYR A 226 15.58 9.17 20.27
CA TYR A 226 16.51 8.42 19.43
C TYR A 226 16.74 7.00 19.96
N ALA A 227 16.92 6.83 21.28
CA ALA A 227 17.10 5.52 21.91
C ALA A 227 15.84 4.64 21.79
N ARG A 228 14.63 5.22 21.89
CA ARG A 228 13.37 4.50 21.65
C ARG A 228 13.23 4.10 20.18
N ALA A 229 13.48 5.04 19.26
CA ALA A 229 13.42 4.79 17.83
C ALA A 229 14.46 3.76 17.36
N THR A 230 15.59 3.64 18.07
CA THR A 230 16.66 2.68 17.77
C THR A 230 16.61 1.40 18.60
N GLY A 231 15.68 1.30 19.55
CA GLY A 231 15.52 0.18 20.48
C GLY A 231 14.42 -0.82 20.08
N SER A 232 13.91 -1.58 21.06
CA SER A 232 12.80 -2.54 20.88
C SER A 232 11.53 -1.88 20.37
N ASP A 233 11.22 -0.67 20.85
CA ASP A 233 10.03 0.09 20.46
C ASP A 233 10.07 0.46 18.98
N GLY A 234 11.26 0.78 18.45
CA GLY A 234 11.48 0.98 17.02
C GLY A 234 11.16 -0.27 16.19
N ILE A 235 11.54 -1.46 16.66
CA ILE A 235 11.22 -2.73 15.98
C ILE A 235 9.71 -2.96 15.96
N GLU A 236 9.03 -2.80 17.09
CA GLU A 236 7.57 -2.98 17.17
C GLU A 236 6.81 -1.96 16.31
N LYS A 237 7.30 -0.72 16.24
CA LYS A 237 6.79 0.31 15.32
C LYS A 237 6.84 -0.18 13.87
N TRP A 238 8.00 -0.64 13.40
CA TRP A 238 8.14 -1.14 12.02
C TRP A 238 7.35 -2.42 11.76
N LYS A 239 7.15 -3.30 12.75
CA LYS A 239 6.24 -4.45 12.63
C LYS A 239 4.79 -4.00 12.46
N ALA A 240 4.34 -3.00 13.21
CA ALA A 240 3.00 -2.44 13.05
C ALA A 240 2.79 -1.87 11.64
N CYS A 241 3.83 -1.32 11.01
CA CYS A 241 3.80 -0.89 9.61
C CYS A 241 3.55 -2.05 8.64
N LEU A 242 4.22 -3.19 8.85
CA LEU A 242 4.00 -4.39 8.03
C LEU A 242 2.57 -4.90 8.14
N GLU A 243 1.95 -4.84 9.33
CA GLU A 243 0.54 -5.18 9.52
C GLU A 243 -0.39 -4.18 8.81
N GLN A 244 -0.12 -2.87 8.87
CA GLN A 244 -0.90 -1.90 8.10
C GLN A 244 -0.77 -2.11 6.59
N LEU A 245 0.43 -2.43 6.08
CA LEU A 245 0.61 -2.80 4.67
C LEU A 245 -0.22 -4.03 4.31
N LYS A 246 -0.28 -5.04 5.18
CA LYS A 246 -1.10 -6.23 4.95
C LYS A 246 -2.59 -5.89 4.91
N GLU A 247 -3.05 -4.97 5.76
CA GLU A 247 -4.44 -4.50 5.73
C GLU A 247 -4.79 -3.82 4.40
N HIS A 248 -3.87 -3.02 3.85
CA HIS A 248 -4.13 -2.22 2.64
C HIS A 248 -3.64 -2.82 1.32
N GLY A 249 -2.86 -3.89 1.34
CA GLY A 249 -2.29 -4.47 0.12
C GLY A 249 -3.14 -5.61 -0.47
N TYR A 250 -3.15 -5.73 -1.79
CA TYR A 250 -4.00 -6.65 -2.52
C TYR A 250 -3.11 -7.59 -3.36
N PRO A 251 -3.23 -8.92 -3.21
CA PRO A 251 -2.39 -9.86 -3.95
C PRO A 251 -2.66 -9.85 -5.46
N THR A 252 -3.91 -9.58 -5.87
CA THR A 252 -4.34 -9.73 -7.27
C THR A 252 -4.79 -8.40 -7.85
N GLN A 253 -4.25 -8.06 -9.01
CA GLN A 253 -4.70 -6.94 -9.85
C GLN A 253 -5.53 -7.46 -11.02
N ILE A 254 -6.54 -6.66 -11.38
CA ILE A 254 -7.41 -6.87 -12.53
C ILE A 254 -7.36 -5.59 -13.36
N GLU A 255 -7.12 -5.72 -14.65
CA GLU A 255 -7.24 -4.63 -15.61
C GLU A 255 -8.32 -5.01 -16.61
N ILE A 256 -9.35 -4.18 -16.70
CA ILE A 256 -10.49 -4.34 -17.60
C ILE A 256 -10.40 -3.20 -18.63
N ALA A 257 -10.28 -3.57 -19.89
CA ALA A 257 -10.27 -2.59 -20.96
C ALA A 257 -11.60 -1.82 -21.05
N LEU A 258 -11.50 -0.52 -21.34
CA LEU A 258 -12.65 0.32 -21.62
C LEU A 258 -13.29 -0.07 -22.96
N ASP A 259 -14.61 0.06 -23.05
CA ASP A 259 -15.35 -0.17 -24.28
C ASP A 259 -15.02 0.93 -25.30
N PRO A 260 -14.41 0.57 -26.44
CA PRO A 260 -13.97 1.55 -27.43
C PRO A 260 -15.14 2.29 -28.10
N SER A 261 -16.35 1.71 -28.10
CA SER A 261 -17.54 2.39 -28.66
C SER A 261 -17.87 3.69 -27.93
N HIS A 262 -17.52 3.79 -26.64
CA HIS A 262 -17.76 4.96 -25.80
C HIS A 262 -16.71 6.08 -25.95
N ARG A 263 -15.58 5.84 -26.64
CA ARG A 263 -14.55 6.89 -26.87
C ARG A 263 -14.99 7.93 -27.90
N SER A 264 -15.88 7.56 -28.82
CA SER A 264 -16.31 8.40 -29.94
C SER A 264 -17.19 9.60 -29.54
N SER A 265 -17.70 9.64 -28.32
CA SER A 265 -18.63 10.68 -27.84
C SER A 265 -18.00 11.78 -26.99
N GLN A 266 -16.73 11.65 -26.58
CA GLN A 266 -16.04 12.61 -25.70
C GLN A 266 -15.10 13.58 -26.43
N SER A 267 -14.96 13.48 -27.76
CA SER A 267 -14.06 14.32 -28.56
C SER A 267 -14.76 15.50 -29.28
N ASN A 268 -15.93 15.93 -28.81
CA ASN A 268 -16.65 17.11 -29.33
C ASN A 268 -16.72 18.22 -28.29
#